data_AF-A0A7J6AFL1-F1
#
_entry.id   AF-A0A7J6AFL1-F1
#
_cell.length_a   1.000
_cell.length_b   1.000
_cell.length_c   1.000
_cell.angle_alpha   90.00
_cell.angle_beta   90.00
_cell.angle_gamma   90.00
#
_symmetry.space_group_name_H-M   'P 1'
#
loop_
_entity.id
_entity.type
_entity.pdbx_description
1 polymer ?
#
loop_
_entity_poly.entity_id
_entity_poly.type
_entity_poly.pdbx_seq_one_letter_code
_entity_poly.pdbx_strand_id
1 'polypeptide(L)' 'MTLIPVFIWTLILWTQECRGQATVTQTPAVKSALPGETVTINCRTSQAVSYSSSYGHYLYWYQ' A
#
# COMPACT_ATOMS: atom_id res chain seq x y z
N MET A 1 -36.07 5.34 -22.61
CA MET A 1 -35.22 4.14 -22.42
C MET A 1 -33.74 4.49 -22.53
N THR A 2 -33.29 5.57 -21.87
CA THR A 2 -31.92 6.13 -21.97
C THR A 2 -31.34 6.54 -20.62
N LEU A 3 -32.16 6.63 -19.57
CA LEU A 3 -31.71 7.03 -18.23
C LEU A 3 -30.81 5.99 -17.58
N ILE A 4 -31.18 4.69 -17.66
CA ILE A 4 -30.41 3.59 -17.09
C ILE A 4 -28.95 3.56 -17.59
N PRO A 5 -28.67 3.60 -18.91
CA PRO A 5 -27.29 3.62 -19.38
C PRO A 5 -26.56 4.89 -18.97
N VAL A 6 -27.21 6.07 -18.98
CA VAL A 6 -26.58 7.33 -18.54
C VAL A 6 -26.14 7.24 -17.07
N PHE A 7 -26.99 6.72 -16.18
CA PHE A 7 -26.64 6.53 -14.77
C PHE A 7 -25.47 5.56 -14.57
N ILE A 8 -25.44 4.44 -15.30
CA ILE A 8 -24.34 3.47 -15.24
C ILE A 8 -23.02 4.12 -15.67
N TRP A 9 -23.02 4.87 -16.78
CA TRP A 9 -21.85 5.60 -17.25
C TRP A 9 -21.34 6.63 -16.24
N THR A 10 -22.24 7.40 -15.64
CA THR A 10 -21.86 8.35 -14.60
C THR A 10 -21.27 7.65 -13.37
N LEU A 11 -21.85 6.54 -12.92
CA LEU A 11 -21.35 5.83 -11.74
C LEU A 11 -19.94 5.27 -11.98
N ILE A 12 -19.70 4.67 -13.15
CA ILE A 12 -18.39 4.11 -13.52
C ILE A 12 -17.32 5.20 -13.50
N LEU A 13 -17.60 6.36 -14.10
CA LEU A 13 -16.66 7.49 -14.12
C LEU A 13 -16.32 8.00 -12.71
N TRP A 14 -17.28 7.97 -11.79
CA TRP A 14 -17.09 8.50 -10.43
C TRP A 14 -16.33 7.53 -9.51
N THR A 15 -16.38 6.23 -9.79
CA THR A 15 -15.70 5.21 -8.95
C THR A 15 -14.22 5.00 -9.23
N GLN A 16 -13.65 5.60 -10.29
CA GLN A 16 -12.27 5.34 -10.71
C GLN A 16 -11.20 5.76 -9.68
N GLU A 17 -11.51 6.75 -8.83
CA GLU A 17 -10.57 7.32 -7.86
C GLU A 17 -10.70 6.73 -6.44
N CYS A 18 -11.58 5.73 -6.25
CA CYS A 18 -11.72 5.05 -4.96
C CYS A 18 -10.61 4.02 -4.76
N ARG A 19 -9.39 4.46 -4.41
CA ARG A 19 -8.30 3.55 -4.01
C ARG A 19 -8.42 3.20 -2.53
N GLY A 20 -8.42 1.91 -2.22
CA GLY A 20 -8.39 1.42 -0.83
C GLY A 20 -7.08 1.77 -0.12
N GLN A 21 -7.15 1.97 1.20
CA GLN A 21 -5.98 2.29 2.03
C GLN A 21 -4.95 1.15 2.00
N ALA A 22 -3.69 1.49 1.73
CA ALA A 22 -2.57 0.58 1.94
C ALA A 22 -2.16 0.61 3.41
N THR A 23 -1.89 -0.54 3.99
CA THR A 23 -1.48 -0.68 5.40
C THR A 23 -0.20 -1.49 5.48
N VAL A 24 0.67 -1.15 6.44
CA VAL A 24 1.88 -1.91 6.76
C VAL A 24 1.73 -2.47 8.17
N THR A 25 1.89 -3.79 8.31
CA THR A 25 1.93 -4.45 9.62
C THR A 25 3.35 -4.84 9.96
N GLN A 26 3.73 -4.68 11.23
CA GLN A 26 5.05 -4.99 11.74
C GLN A 26 4.95 -5.93 12.94
N THR A 27 5.81 -6.94 12.96
CA THR A 27 5.82 -7.93 14.05
C THR A 27 7.26 -8.24 14.48
N PRO A 28 7.61 -8.08 15.77
CA PRO A 28 6.82 -7.44 16.83
C PRO A 28 6.67 -5.93 16.61
N ALA A 29 5.67 -5.30 17.25
CA ALA A 29 5.44 -3.86 17.14
C ALA A 29 6.57 -3.02 17.77
N VAL A 30 7.22 -3.56 18.80
CA VAL A 30 8.38 -2.95 19.47
C VAL A 30 9.45 -4.01 19.61
N LYS A 31 10.69 -3.65 19.33
CA LYS A 31 11.85 -4.50 19.52
C LYS A 31 12.93 -3.70 20.23
N SER A 32 13.31 -4.15 21.41
CA SER A 32 14.44 -3.57 22.15
C SER A 32 15.74 -4.21 21.67
N ALA A 33 16.82 -3.42 21.66
CA ALA A 33 18.15 -3.88 21.30
C ALA A 33 19.20 -3.07 22.05
N LEU A 34 20.34 -3.70 22.32
CA LEU A 34 21.49 -3.07 22.92
C LEU A 34 22.38 -2.41 21.85
N PRO A 35 23.23 -1.43 22.23
CA PRO A 35 24.21 -0.86 21.32
C PRO A 35 25.11 -1.95 20.71
N GLY A 36 25.20 -1.97 19.39
CA GLY A 36 25.99 -2.96 18.64
C GLY A 36 25.22 -4.23 18.23
N GLU A 37 23.97 -4.41 18.68
CA GLU A 37 23.13 -5.51 18.21
C GLU A 37 22.52 -5.23 16.83
N THR A 38 22.38 -6.27 16.02
CA THR A 38 21.68 -6.19 14.73
C THR A 38 20.18 -6.41 14.94
N VAL A 39 19.36 -5.47 14.47
CA VAL A 39 17.91 -5.55 14.57
C VAL A 39 17.29 -5.79 13.21
N THR A 40 16.63 -6.93 13.04
CA THR A 40 15.74 -7.18 11.90
C THR A 40 14.34 -6.67 12.22
N ILE A 41 13.80 -5.80 11.35
CA ILE A 41 12.43 -5.29 11.38
C ILE A 41 11.64 -5.97 10.26
N ASN A 42 10.60 -6.71 10.62
CA ASN A 42 9.75 -7.41 9.67
C ASN A 42 8.51 -6.57 9.35
N CYS A 43 8.23 -6.37 8.06
CA CYS A 43 7.07 -5.61 7.59
C CYS A 43 6.28 -6.44 6.57
N ARG A 44 4.95 -6.29 6.58
CA ARG A 44 4.05 -6.84 5.56
C ARG A 44 3.09 -5.74 5.09
N THR A 45 3.04 -5.51 3.79
CA THR A 45 2.09 -4.57 3.19
C THR A 45 0.80 -5.30 2.79
N SER A 46 -0.36 -4.65 2.91
CA SER A 46 -1.66 -5.23 2.51
C SER A 46 -1.83 -5.39 1.00
N GLN A 47 -1.04 -4.64 0.23
CA GLN A 47 -1.00 -4.68 -1.23
C GLN A 47 0.45 -4.84 -1.68
N ALA A 48 0.66 -5.32 -2.90
CA ALA A 48 2.01 -5.41 -3.46
C ALA A 48 2.63 -4.02 -3.54
N VAL A 49 3.86 -3.86 -3.04
CA VAL A 49 4.61 -2.62 -3.22
C VAL A 49 4.90 -2.48 -4.72
N SER A 50 4.28 -1.48 -5.34
CA SER A 50 4.29 -1.28 -6.79
C SER A 50 5.70 -1.36 -7.35
N TYR A 51 5.86 -2.20 -8.37
CA TYR A 51 7.09 -2.31 -9.16
C TYR A 51 7.05 -1.22 -10.22
N SER A 52 8.04 -0.34 -10.23
CA SER A 52 8.17 0.63 -11.31
C SER A 52 9.64 0.81 -11.59
N SER A 53 10.00 0.44 -12.81
CA SER A 53 11.34 0.30 -13.37
C SER A 53 12.11 -0.93 -12.93
N SER A 54 13.08 -1.31 -13.78
CA SER A 54 14.00 -2.44 -13.67
C SER A 54 14.89 -2.46 -12.41
N TYR A 55 14.59 -1.63 -11.41
CA TYR A 55 15.44 -1.30 -10.26
C TYR A 55 14.80 -1.56 -8.88
N GLY A 56 13.56 -2.07 -8.80
CA GLY A 56 12.98 -2.64 -7.57
C GLY A 56 11.69 -2.00 -7.07
N HIS A 57 11.33 -2.30 -5.81
CA HIS A 57 10.12 -1.82 -5.14
C HIS A 57 10.33 -0.41 -4.57
N TYR A 58 9.30 0.45 -4.59
CA TYR A 58 9.32 1.75 -3.90
C TYR A 58 9.13 1.59 -2.38
N LEU A 59 10.19 1.19 -1.69
CA LEU A 59 10.24 1.09 -0.23
C LEU A 59 11.46 1.86 0.28
N TYR A 60 11.26 2.72 1.29
CA TYR A 60 12.32 3.55 1.88
C TYR A 60 12.30 3.42 3.40
N TRP A 61 13.50 3.46 4.00
CA TRP A 61 13.69 3.48 5.46
C TRP A 61 14.17 4.86 5.90
N TYR A 62 13.65 5.35 7.01
CA TYR A 62 14.03 6.62 7.62
C TYR A 62 14.48 6.35 9.06
N GLN A 63 15.52 7.07 9.49
CA GLN A 63 16.03 7.04 10.86
C GLN A 63 15.53 8.25 11.63
#